data_AF-A0A7V9BNL2-F1
#
_entry.id   AF-A0A7V9BNL2-F1
#
_cell.length_a   1.000
_cell.length_b   1.000
_cell.length_c   1.000
_cell.angle_alpha   90.00
_cell.angle_beta   90.00
_cell.angle_gamma   90.00
#
_symmetry.space_group_name_H-M   'P 1'
#
loop_
_entity.id
_entity.type
_entity.pdbx_description
1 polymer ?
#
loop_
_entity_poly.entity_id
_entity_poly.type
_entity_poly.pdbx_seq_one_letter_code
_entity_poly.pdbx_strand_id
1 'polypeptide(L)'
;MHARLSAEPPAQVVDLGCGQGFSTIALARAYPKAQVVGIDNDEASVADARRLAEEEPDLGNVAYALSDASELATSGPYDLICVVRGVARHGTSGGGARRGACGAGRGRRGAGRR
;
A
#
# COMPACT_ATOMS: atom_id res chain seq x y z
N MET A 1 19.51 -0.49 1.13
CA MET A 1 18.19 0.05 0.71
C MET A 1 18.31 0.83 -0.59
N HIS A 2 18.92 2.03 -0.61
CA HIS A 2 19.05 2.87 -1.82
C HIS A 2 19.54 2.09 -3.06
N ALA A 3 20.63 1.33 -2.93
CA ALA A 3 21.17 0.53 -4.03
C ALA A 3 20.15 -0.46 -4.63
N ARG A 4 19.26 -1.06 -3.82
CA ARG A 4 18.22 -1.98 -4.31
C ARG A 4 17.12 -1.24 -5.06
N LEU A 5 16.66 -0.11 -4.50
CA LEU A 5 15.57 0.70 -5.06
C LEU A 5 15.96 1.41 -6.36
N SER A 6 17.26 1.62 -6.58
CA SER A 6 17.83 2.20 -7.81
C SER A 6 18.33 1.15 -8.81
N ALA A 7 18.25 -0.15 -8.49
CA ALA A 7 18.76 -1.23 -9.33
C ALA A 7 17.68 -1.86 -10.21
N GLU A 8 18.13 -2.61 -11.21
CA GLU A 8 17.28 -3.51 -11.99
C GLU A 8 17.36 -4.95 -11.45
N PRO A 9 16.28 -5.74 -11.51
CA PRO A 9 14.94 -5.36 -11.98
C PRO A 9 14.24 -4.37 -11.03
N PRO A 10 13.24 -3.60 -11.51
CA PRO A 10 12.47 -2.63 -10.71
C PRO A 10 12.09 -3.16 -9.33
N ALA A 11 12.43 -2.40 -8.29
CA ALA A 11 12.05 -2.77 -6.93
C ALA A 11 10.54 -2.61 -6.73
N GLN A 12 9.90 -3.56 -6.05
CA GLN A 12 8.48 -3.48 -5.67
C GLN A 12 8.37 -2.85 -4.28
N VAL A 13 7.78 -1.66 -4.20
CA VAL A 13 7.65 -0.88 -2.97
C VAL A 13 6.18 -0.71 -2.62
N VAL A 14 5.83 -0.94 -1.36
CA VAL A 14 4.49 -0.67 -0.83
C VAL A 14 4.58 0.43 0.22
N ASP A 15 3.66 1.39 0.16
CA ASP A 15 3.41 2.38 1.20
C ASP A 15 2.06 2.08 1.87
N LEU A 16 2.11 1.47 3.05
CA LEU A 16 0.93 1.03 3.82
C LEU A 16 0.38 2.16 4.69
N GLY A 17 -0.92 2.42 4.54
CA GLY A 17 -1.58 3.57 5.16
C GLY A 17 -1.17 4.87 4.47
N CYS A 18 -1.16 4.88 3.12
CA CYS A 18 -0.63 5.99 2.34
C CYS A 18 -1.44 7.30 2.48
N GLY A 19 -2.66 7.25 3.02
CA GLY A 19 -3.57 8.39 3.08
C GLY A 19 -3.76 9.00 1.68
N GLN A 20 -3.56 10.32 1.58
CA GLN A 20 -3.69 11.07 0.32
C GLN A 20 -2.49 10.91 -0.65
N GLY A 21 -1.54 10.01 -0.39
CA GLY A 21 -0.54 9.60 -1.39
C GLY A 21 0.73 10.46 -1.50
N PHE A 22 0.92 11.48 -0.67
CA PHE A 22 2.12 12.34 -0.73
C PHE A 22 3.43 11.57 -0.53
N SER A 23 3.47 10.64 0.42
CA SER A 23 4.65 9.79 0.67
C SER A 23 4.91 8.83 -0.49
N THR A 24 3.85 8.28 -1.06
CA THR A 24 3.92 7.39 -2.22
C THR A 24 4.50 8.11 -3.43
N ILE A 25 4.06 9.34 -3.74
CA ILE A 25 4.63 10.18 -4.80
C ILE A 25 6.09 10.55 -4.51
N ALA A 26 6.41 10.91 -3.26
CA ALA A 26 7.79 11.24 -2.89
C ALA A 26 8.74 10.05 -3.11
N LEU A 27 8.30 8.83 -2.75
CA LEU A 27 9.04 7.59 -2.99
C LEU A 27 9.21 7.32 -4.49
N ALA A 28 8.14 7.45 -5.27
CA ALA A 28 8.16 7.24 -6.71
C ALA A 28 9.10 8.22 -7.43
N ARG A 29 9.12 9.50 -7.02
CA ARG A 29 10.04 10.53 -7.53
C ARG A 29 11.49 10.26 -7.14
N ALA A 30 11.73 9.84 -5.89
CA ALA A 30 13.08 9.55 -5.41
C ALA A 30 13.69 8.30 -6.07
N TYR A 31 12.84 7.36 -6.48
CA TYR A 31 13.25 6.10 -7.10
C TYR A 31 12.47 5.82 -8.40
N PRO A 32 12.81 6.49 -9.51
CA PRO A 32 12.08 6.35 -10.78
C PRO A 32 12.09 4.94 -11.38
N LYS A 33 13.04 4.10 -10.97
CA LYS A 33 13.13 2.68 -11.39
C LYS A 33 12.28 1.74 -10.54
N ALA A 34 11.84 2.17 -9.35
CA ALA A 34 10.99 1.35 -8.49
C ALA A 34 9.53 1.49 -8.91
N GLN A 35 8.73 0.46 -8.65
CA GLN A 35 7.27 0.51 -8.73
C GLN A 35 6.72 0.70 -7.33
N VAL A 36 5.94 1.76 -7.12
CA VAL A 36 5.45 2.14 -5.80
C VAL A 36 3.93 2.04 -5.77
N VAL A 37 3.40 1.25 -4.83
CA VAL A 37 1.96 1.11 -4.61
C VAL A 37 1.59 1.67 -3.24
N GLY A 38 0.74 2.68 -3.21
CA GLY A 38 0.11 3.17 -1.99
C GLY A 38 -1.13 2.33 -1.67
N ILE A 39 -1.24 1.84 -0.44
CA ILE A 39 -2.39 1.07 0.03
C ILE A 39 -2.99 1.76 1.24
N ASP A 40 -4.30 1.95 1.21
CA ASP A 40 -5.07 2.42 2.36
C ASP A 40 -6.40 1.67 2.40
N ASN A 41 -7.04 1.61 3.57
CA ASN A 41 -8.35 0.99 3.74
C ASN A 41 -9.49 2.04 3.77
N ASP A 42 -9.15 3.33 3.68
CA ASP A 42 -10.10 4.43 3.54
C ASP A 42 -10.28 4.82 2.07
N GLU A 43 -11.51 4.67 1.58
CA GLU A 43 -11.86 4.94 0.17
C GLU A 43 -11.65 6.41 -0.22
N ALA A 44 -11.96 7.34 0.68
CA ALA A 44 -11.78 8.77 0.44
C ALA A 44 -10.29 9.13 0.26
N SER A 45 -9.43 8.58 1.11
CA SER A 45 -7.98 8.73 1.01
C SER A 45 -7.43 8.19 -0.30
N VAL A 46 -7.84 6.99 -0.73
CA VAL A 46 -7.41 6.40 -2.00
C VAL A 46 -7.90 7.22 -3.20
N ALA A 47 -9.11 7.77 -3.15
CA ALA A 47 -9.63 8.65 -4.19
C ALA A 47 -8.80 9.94 -4.31
N ASP A 48 -8.49 10.59 -3.18
CA ASP A 48 -7.62 11.77 -3.15
C ASP A 48 -6.22 11.46 -3.67
N ALA A 49 -5.65 10.31 -3.29
CA ALA A 49 -4.33 9.88 -3.71
C ALA A 49 -4.24 9.64 -5.23
N ARG A 50 -5.28 9.04 -5.82
CA ARG A 50 -5.38 8.84 -7.27
C ARG A 50 -5.45 10.19 -8.00
N ARG A 51 -6.29 11.11 -7.53
CA ARG A 51 -6.36 12.47 -8.09
C ARG A 51 -5.00 13.17 -8.01
N LEU A 52 -4.29 13.03 -6.89
CA LEU A 52 -2.95 13.60 -6.73
C LEU A 52 -1.95 13.00 -7.73
N ALA A 53 -2.02 11.71 -8.06
CA ALA A 53 -1.18 11.13 -9.11
C ALA A 53 -1.56 11.59 -10.53
N GLU A 54 -2.84 11.86 -10.79
CA GLU A 54 -3.27 12.45 -12.07
C GLU A 54 -2.69 13.86 -12.29
N GLU A 55 -2.44 14.59 -11.21
CA GLU A 55 -1.75 15.90 -11.23
C GLU A 55 -0.24 15.78 -11.53
N GLU A 56 0.30 14.56 -11.59
CA GLU A 56 1.73 14.24 -11.78
C GLU A 56 1.94 13.37 -13.03
N PRO A 57 1.63 13.87 -14.24
CA PRO A 57 1.56 13.05 -15.47
C PRO A 57 2.90 12.41 -15.88
N ASP A 58 4.03 12.94 -15.41
CA ASP A 58 5.36 12.39 -15.69
C ASP A 58 5.73 11.21 -14.76
N LEU A 59 4.90 10.92 -13.76
CA LEU A 59 5.16 9.91 -12.72
C LEU A 59 4.46 8.58 -13.04
N GLY A 60 5.01 7.83 -13.99
CA GLY A 60 4.42 6.57 -14.48
C GLY A 60 4.64 5.32 -13.62
N ASN A 61 5.25 5.45 -12.43
CA ASN A 61 5.64 4.33 -11.57
C ASN A 61 4.89 4.29 -10.22
N VAL A 62 3.72 4.94 -10.16
CA VAL A 62 2.89 5.01 -8.95
C VAL A 62 1.49 4.44 -9.21
N ALA A 63 0.96 3.71 -8.24
CA ALA A 63 -0.42 3.22 -8.24
C ALA A 63 -1.01 3.23 -6.82
N TYR A 64 -2.35 3.17 -6.74
CA TYR A 64 -3.06 3.13 -5.45
C TYR A 64 -4.16 2.06 -5.41
N ALA A 65 -4.22 1.32 -4.31
CA ALA A 65 -5.22 0.28 -4.08
C ALA A 65 -5.93 0.47 -2.73
N LEU A 66 -7.26 0.27 -2.75
CA LEU A 66 -8.07 0.15 -1.55
C LEU A 66 -7.98 -1.29 -1.06
N SER A 67 -7.25 -1.53 0.02
CA SER A 67 -7.04 -2.88 0.58
C SER A 67 -6.60 -2.80 2.04
N ASP A 68 -6.85 -3.87 2.79
CA ASP A 68 -6.37 -3.99 4.16
C ASP A 68 -4.93 -4.52 4.17
N ALA A 69 -4.11 -4.01 5.09
CA ALA A 69 -2.71 -4.42 5.22
C ALA A 69 -2.55 -5.94 5.48
N SER A 70 -3.57 -6.61 6.03
CA SER A 70 -3.57 -8.07 6.23
C SER A 70 -3.59 -8.87 4.92
N GLU A 71 -4.12 -8.29 3.83
CA GLU A 71 -4.12 -8.91 2.50
C GLU A 71 -2.72 -8.88 1.86
N LEU A 72 -1.86 -7.95 2.31
CA LEU A 72 -0.48 -7.82 1.84
C LEU A 72 0.38 -9.04 2.14
N ALA A 73 0.05 -9.81 3.17
CA ALA A 73 0.78 -11.04 3.51
C ALA A 73 0.63 -12.14 2.45
N THR A 74 -0.35 -12.00 1.55
CA THR A 74 -0.66 -12.97 0.48
C THR A 74 -0.22 -12.52 -0.90
N SER A 75 0.23 -11.28 -1.03
CA SER A 75 0.74 -10.68 -2.25
C SER A 75 2.24 -10.44 -2.07
N GLY A 76 3.08 -10.87 -3.01
CA GLY A 76 4.53 -10.77 -2.84
C GLY A 76 5.30 -11.63 -3.84
N PRO A 77 6.61 -11.36 -4.02
CA PRO A 77 7.49 -10.65 -3.07
C PRO A 77 7.55 -9.12 -3.22
N TYR A 78 7.82 -8.42 -2.10
CA TYR A 78 8.11 -6.98 -2.04
C TYR A 78 9.55 -6.72 -1.59
N ASP A 79 10.20 -5.71 -2.16
CA ASP A 79 11.55 -5.28 -1.78
C ASP A 79 11.54 -4.32 -0.58
N LEU A 80 10.42 -3.59 -0.38
CA LEU A 80 10.24 -2.65 0.72
C LEU A 80 8.77 -2.47 1.05
N ILE A 81 8.45 -2.48 2.35
CA ILE A 81 7.18 -2.01 2.89
C ILE A 81 7.48 -0.80 3.78
N CYS A 82 6.92 0.34 3.42
CA CYS A 82 6.97 1.58 4.19
C CYS A 82 5.65 1.78 4.92
N VAL A 83 5.73 2.32 6.14
CA VAL A 83 4.57 2.77 6.91
C VAL A 83 4.87 4.20 7.35
N VAL A 84 4.44 5.17 6.55
CA VAL A 84 4.66 6.59 6.85
C VAL A 84 3.35 7.17 7.38
N ARG A 85 3.30 7.50 8.68
CA ARG A 85 2.12 8.18 9.23
C ARG A 85 2.09 9.64 8.78
N GLY A 86 1.30 9.94 7.76
CA GLY A 86 0.83 11.30 7.50
C GLY A 86 -0.12 11.73 8.62
N VAL A 87 0.19 12.82 9.33
CA VAL A 87 -0.74 13.39 10.31
C VAL A 87 -1.87 14.05 9.54
N ALA A 88 -3.00 13.35 9.36
CA ALA A 88 -4.22 13.96 8.82
C ALA A 88 -4.64 15.12 9.74
N ARG A 89 -4.55 16.37 9.26
CA ARG A 89 -5.22 17.50 9.92
C ARG A 89 -6.58 17.72 9.27
N HIS A 90 -7.61 17.55 10.11
CA HIS A 90 -8.94 18.16 10.11
C HIS A 90 -9.55 18.57 8.75
N GLY A 91 -10.39 17.70 8.22
CA GLY A 91 -11.45 18.03 7.27
C GLY A 91 -12.50 16.92 7.34
N THR A 92 -13.72 17.27 7.72
CA THR A 92 -14.82 16.35 8.01
C THR A 92 -15.21 15.50 6.79
N SER A 93 -15.23 14.19 6.93
CA SER A 93 -16.36 13.37 6.47
C SER A 93 -16.50 12.18 7.43
N GLY A 94 -17.70 12.01 7.96
CA GLY A 94 -18.04 10.90 8.83
C GLY A 94 -18.34 9.65 8.02
N GLY A 95 -18.02 8.49 8.59
CA GLY A 95 -18.74 7.27 8.27
C GLY A 95 -17.88 6.02 8.15
N GLY A 96 -17.85 5.24 9.23
CA GLY A 96 -17.90 3.78 9.09
C GLY A 96 -16.62 3.01 9.35
N ALA A 97 -16.21 2.94 10.61
CA ALA A 97 -15.50 1.77 11.11
C ALA A 97 -16.34 0.50 10.84
N ARG A 98 -16.07 -0.22 9.75
CA ARG A 98 -16.57 -1.59 9.59
C ARG A 98 -15.52 -2.56 10.12
N ARG A 99 -15.76 -2.99 11.35
CA ARG A 99 -15.20 -4.24 11.89
C ARG A 99 -15.68 -5.39 10.99
N GLY A 100 -14.76 -6.08 10.33
CA GLY A 100 -15.00 -7.34 9.62
C GLY A 100 -14.08 -8.42 10.19
N ALA A 101 -14.67 -9.50 10.66
CA ALA A 101 -14.10 -10.42 11.63
C ALA A 101 -12.95 -11.30 11.12
N CYS A 102 -11.93 -11.47 11.98
CA CYS A 102 -10.96 -12.55 11.92
C CYS A 102 -11.69 -13.91 12.02
N GLY A 103 -11.87 -14.56 10.87
CA GLY A 103 -12.21 -15.97 10.80
C GLY A 103 -10.97 -16.81 11.11
N ALA A 104 -10.83 -17.22 12.37
CA ALA A 104 -9.81 -18.19 12.77
C ALA A 104 -10.04 -19.53 12.04
N GLY A 105 -9.34 -19.73 10.92
CA GLY A 105 -9.24 -21.01 10.24
C GLY A 105 -8.55 -22.03 11.14
N ARG A 106 -9.35 -22.87 11.82
CA ARG A 106 -8.83 -24.06 12.50
C ARG A 106 -8.32 -25.03 11.44
N GLY A 107 -7.00 -25.07 11.25
CA GLY A 107 -6.34 -26.11 10.47
C GLY A 107 -6.61 -27.48 11.10
N ARG A 108 -7.40 -28.32 10.42
CA ARG A 108 -7.37 -29.76 10.66
C ARG A 108 -6.16 -30.31 9.91
N ARG A 109 -5.06 -30.53 10.65
CA ARG A 109 -3.92 -31.31 10.17
C ARG A 109 -4.41 -32.74 9.93
N GLY A 110 -4.20 -33.22 8.71
CA GLY A 110 -4.28 -34.65 8.42
C GLY A 110 -3.25 -35.40 9.27
N ALA A 111 -3.74 -36.36 10.05
CA ALA A 111 -2.92 -37.40 10.64
C ALA A 111 -3.16 -38.67 9.82
N GLY A 112 -2.15 -39.04 9.03
CA GLY A 112 -2.09 -40.35 8.40
C GLY A 112 -2.05 -41.48 9.43
N ARG A 113 -2.60 -42.62 9.01
CA ARG A 113 -2.52 -44.01 9.51
C ARG A 113 -3.60 -44.72 8.68
N ARG A 114 -3.36 -45.72 7.84
CA ARG A 114 -2.31 -46.73 7.70
C ARG A 114 -2.18 -47.12 6.23
#